data_AF-A0A1X7SKK8-F1
#
_entry.id   AF-A0A1X7SKK8-F1
#
_cell.length_a   1.000
_cell.length_b   1.000
_cell.length_c   1.000
_cell.angle_alpha   90.00
_cell.angle_beta   90.00
_cell.angle_gamma   90.00
#
_symmetry.space_group_name_H-M   'P 1'
#
loop_
_entity.id
_entity.type
_entity.pdbx_description
1 polymer ?
#
loop_
_entity_poly.entity_id
_entity_poly.type
_entity_poly.pdbx_seq_one_letter_code
_entity_poly.pdbx_strand_id
1 'polypeptide(L)' 'MDFDRIMVLSSGELIEFDEPHMLLNQSSSYLSKLVEQTGPANAERLRNMAMESYCKRHNN' A
#
# COMPACT_ATOMS: atom_id res chain seq x y z
N MET A 1 4.54 7.04 0.88
CA MET A 1 3.19 7.06 1.46
C MET A 1 3.45 7.14 2.92
N ASP A 2 3.05 8.25 3.54
CA ASP A 2 3.37 8.54 4.95
C ASP A 2 2.25 8.07 5.88
N PHE A 3 1.67 6.93 5.53
CA PHE A 3 0.68 6.25 6.34
C PHE A 3 1.38 5.14 7.10
N ASP A 4 1.21 5.09 8.42
CA ASP A 4 1.74 4.00 9.23
C ASP A 4 1.04 2.69 8.90
N ARG A 5 -0.29 2.74 8.70
CA ARG A 5 -1.10 1.60 8.26
C ARG A 5 -2.24 2.05 7.35
N ILE A 6 -2.68 1.15 6.48
CA ILE A 6 -3.86 1.33 5.62
C ILE A 6 -4.91 0.30 6.00
N MET A 7 -6.15 0.76 6.06
CA MET A 7 -7.34 -0.06 6.26
C MET A 7 -8.16 -0.06 4.97
N VAL A 8 -8.40 -1.24 4.40
CA VAL A 8 -9.29 -1.39 3.24
C VAL A 8 -10.59 -2.04 3.70
N LEU A 9 -11.71 -1.41 3.36
CA LEU A 9 -13.05 -1.89 3.67
C LEU A 9 -13.79 -2.29 2.38
N SER A 10 -14.57 -3.37 2.45
CA SER A 10 -15.51 -3.76 1.40
C SER A 10 -16.84 -4.12 2.04
N SER A 11 -17.93 -3.51 1.56
CA SER A 11 -19.29 -3.75 2.09
C SER A 11 -19.42 -3.58 3.61
N GLY A 12 -18.64 -2.66 4.20
CA GLY A 12 -18.62 -2.42 5.65
C GLY A 12 -17.74 -3.40 6.45
N GLU A 13 -17.09 -4.35 5.80
CA GLU A 13 -16.19 -5.32 6.43
C GLU A 13 -14.72 -4.96 6.21
N LEU A 14 -13.88 -5.25 7.21
CA LEU A 14 -12.44 -5.11 7.12
C LEU A 14 -11.83 -6.23 6.29
N ILE A 15 -11.25 -5.89 5.15
CA ILE A 15 -10.63 -6.86 4.24
C ILE A 15 -9.09 -6.84 4.28
N GLU A 16 -8.47 -5.67 4.55
CA GLU A 16 -7.01 -5.56 4.68
C GLU A 16 -6.64 -4.54 5.75
N PHE A 17 -5.62 -4.86 6.55
CA PHE A 17 -5.04 -3.94 7.52
C PHE A 17 -3.56 -4.23 7.75
N ASP A 18 -2.69 -3.43 7.15
CA ASP A 18 -1.24 -3.54 7.35
C ASP A 18 -0.52 -2.26 6.87
N GLU A 19 0.80 -2.24 6.94
CA GLU A 19 1.62 -1.18 6.35
C GLU A 19 1.46 -1.09 4.83
N PRO A 20 1.49 0.12 4.25
CA PRO A 20 1.33 0.30 2.80
C PRO A 20 2.29 -0.55 1.98
N HIS A 21 3.56 -0.65 2.40
CA HIS A 21 4.55 -1.43 1.67
C HIS A 21 4.25 -2.93 1.66
N MET A 22 3.78 -3.47 2.78
CA MET A 22 3.44 -4.89 2.92
C MET A 22 2.23 -5.25 2.04
N LEU A 23 1.18 -4.41 2.06
CA LEU A 23 0.00 -4.60 1.22
C LEU A 23 0.35 -4.46 -0.27
N LEU A 24 1.23 -3.53 -0.65
CA LEU A 24 1.59 -3.28 -2.06
C LEU A 24 2.55 -4.33 -2.66
N ASN A 25 3.30 -5.05 -1.83
CA ASN A 25 4.10 -6.20 -2.28
C ASN A 25 3.25 -7.45 -2.56
N GLN A 26 1.99 -7.47 -2.11
CA GLN A 26 1.05 -8.53 -2.39
C GLN A 26 0.22 -8.15 -3.63
N SER A 27 0.52 -8.76 -4.79
CA SER A 27 -0.21 -8.48 -6.04
C SER A 27 -1.70 -8.81 -5.97
N SER A 28 -2.10 -9.74 -5.08
CA SER A 28 -3.49 -10.10 -4.84
C SER A 28 -4.25 -9.10 -3.97
N SER A 29 -3.56 -8.18 -3.28
CA SER A 29 -4.19 -7.25 -2.35
C SER A 29 -5.11 -6.26 -3.06
N TYR A 30 -6.18 -5.87 -2.38
CA TYR A 30 -7.11 -4.85 -2.81
C TYR A 30 -6.40 -3.51 -2.94
N LEU A 31 -5.53 -3.15 -1.98
CA LEU A 31 -4.74 -1.92 -2.12
C LEU A 31 -3.88 -1.94 -3.39
N SER A 32 -3.20 -3.05 -3.70
CA SER A 32 -2.42 -3.19 -4.94
C SER A 32 -3.28 -2.98 -6.17
N LYS A 33 -4.47 -3.60 -6.23
CA LYS A 33 -5.42 -3.45 -7.34
C LYS A 33 -5.89 -2.01 -7.49
N LEU A 34 -6.18 -1.32 -6.39
CA LEU A 34 -6.56 0.10 -6.39
C LEU A 34 -5.41 0.99 -6.88
N VAL A 35 -4.19 0.69 -6.47
CA VAL A 35 -3.00 1.42 -6.92
C VAL A 35 -2.75 1.22 -8.42
N GLU A 36 -2.93 0.02 -8.97
CA GLU A 36 -2.84 -0.22 -10.42
C GLU A 36 -3.86 0.60 -11.23
N GLN A 37 -5.05 0.83 -10.68
CA GLN A 37 -6.07 1.65 -11.35
C GLN A 37 -5.69 3.14 -11.48
N THR A 38 -4.64 3.61 -10.79
CA THR A 38 -4.12 4.98 -10.92
C THR A 38 -3.24 5.19 -12.17
N GLY A 39 -2.98 4.12 -12.92
CA GLY A 39 -2.09 4.08 -14.07
C GLY A 39 -0.63 3.79 -13.67
N PRO A 40 0.18 3.25 -14.61
CA PRO A 40 1.49 2.65 -14.29
C PRO A 40 2.47 3.63 -13.63
N ALA A 41 2.54 4.87 -14.13
CA ALA A 41 3.44 5.89 -13.58
C ALA A 41 3.08 6.26 -12.13
N ASN A 42 1.79 6.38 -11.81
CA ASN A 42 1.36 6.65 -10.45
C ASN A 42 1.51 5.42 -9.56
N ALA A 43 1.22 4.23 -10.08
CA ALA A 43 1.36 2.98 -9.35
C ALA A 43 2.80 2.77 -8.89
N GLU A 44 3.77 2.96 -9.79
CA GLU A 44 5.20 2.93 -9.47
C GLU A 44 5.57 4.00 -8.43
N ARG A 45 5.13 5.24 -8.62
CA ARG A 45 5.40 6.34 -7.67
C ARG A 45 4.87 6.03 -6.27
N LEU A 46 3.65 5.51 -6.16
CA LEU A 46 3.02 5.16 -4.89
C LEU A 46 3.78 4.01 -4.20
N ARG A 47 4.22 3.00 -4.95
CA ARG A 47 5.04 1.90 -4.43
C ARG A 47 6.39 2.36 -3.92
N ASN A 48 7.09 3.20 -4.68
CA ASN A 48 8.39 3.75 -4.27
C ASN A 48 8.26 4.54 -2.97
N MET A 49 7.26 5.44 -2.89
CA MET A 49 7.06 6.20 -1.66
C MET A 49 6.67 5.30 -0.47
N ALA A 50 5.95 4.18 -0.68
CA ALA A 50 5.60 3.24 0.39
C ALA A 50 6.85 2.47 0.88
N MET A 51 7.69 2.02 -0.04
CA MET A 51 8.97 1.37 0.25
C MET A 51 9.90 2.30 1.05
N GLU A 52 10.11 3.53 0.58
CA GLU A 52 10.96 4.50 1.27
C GLU A 52 10.51 4.76 2.71
N SER A 53 9.19 4.90 2.92
CA SER A 53 8.60 5.11 4.23
C SER A 53 8.81 3.89 5.15
N TYR A 54 8.62 2.68 4.61
CA TYR A 54 8.86 1.43 5.32
C TYR A 54 10.34 1.28 5.75
N CYS A 55 11.28 1.50 4.84
CA CYS A 55 12.72 1.44 5.14
C CYS A 55 13.12 2.46 6.21
N LYS A 56 12.60 3.69 6.14
CA LYS A 56 12.87 4.72 7.15
C LYS A 56 12.41 4.31 8.55
N ARG A 57 11.27 3.62 8.66
CA ARG A 57 10.73 3.14 9.95
C ARG A 57 11.47 1.93 10.52
N HIS A 58 11.95 1.03 9.65
CA HIS A 58 12.50 -0.27 10.05
C HIS A 58 14.04 -0.35 10.09
N ASN A 59 14.75 0.68 9.64
CA ASN A 59 16.22 0.75 9.69
C ASN A 59 16.77 1.41 10.98
N ASN A 60 15.99 1.47 12.06
CA ASN A 60 16.43 1.96 13.39
C ASN A 60 16.31 0.87 14.44
#